data_AF-H1G3I8-F1
#
_entry.id   AF-H1G3I8-F1
#
_cell.length_a   1.000
_cell.length_b   1.000
_cell.length_c   1.000
_cell.angle_alpha   90.00
_cell.angle_beta   90.00
_cell.angle_gamma   90.00
#
_symmetry.space_group_name_H-M   'P 1'
#
loop_
_entity.id
_entity.type
_entity.pdbx_description
1 polymer ?
#
loop_
_entity_poly.entity_id
_entity_poly.type
_entity_poly.pdbx_seq_one_letter_code
_entity_poly.pdbx_strand_id
1 'polypeptide(L)'
;MNNLMNNAATPFEAANDAIHALSWTDAALETVGTAVRMGEYGAARLRFLKLAEQSQIRVLLDISQKDAIRLAGGLPTYTVARLFEQLPRPLGRAIVQSLPEVKRQGVVVILNHRRSRSPRQQAMG
;
A
#
# COMPACT_ATOMS: atom_id res chain seq x y z
N MET A 1 24.50 36.44 -22.02
CA MET A 1 23.97 37.19 -20.86
C MET A 1 22.89 36.36 -20.21
N ASN A 2 23.12 36.06 -18.93
CA ASN A 2 22.17 35.72 -17.84
C ASN A 2 21.59 34.30 -17.69
N ASN A 3 22.16 33.65 -16.67
CA ASN A 3 21.54 32.88 -15.57
C ASN A 3 20.84 31.55 -15.85
N LEU A 4 21.66 30.50 -15.81
CA LEU A 4 21.33 29.20 -15.23
C LEU A 4 21.03 29.36 -13.72
N MET A 5 19.74 29.48 -13.35
CA MET A 5 19.27 29.27 -11.99
C MET A 5 19.03 27.77 -11.77
N ASN A 6 20.13 27.04 -11.54
CA ASN A 6 20.05 25.71 -10.94
C ASN A 6 19.77 25.89 -9.45
N ASN A 7 18.48 25.87 -9.08
CA ASN A 7 18.06 25.66 -7.68
C ASN A 7 18.36 24.20 -7.33
N ALA A 8 19.63 23.93 -7.03
CA ALA A 8 20.01 22.71 -6.33
C ALA A 8 19.51 22.86 -4.90
N ALA A 9 18.34 22.27 -4.61
CA ALA A 9 17.82 22.16 -3.25
C ALA A 9 18.94 21.63 -2.37
N THR A 10 19.29 22.39 -1.34
CA THR A 10 20.43 22.06 -0.49
C THR A 10 20.16 20.74 0.23
N PRO A 11 21.19 19.94 0.58
CA PRO A 11 20.99 18.66 1.27
C PRO A 11 20.18 18.79 2.57
N PHE A 12 20.19 19.98 3.18
CA PHE A 12 19.44 20.30 4.39
C PHE A 12 17.93 20.49 4.14
N GLU A 13 17.53 21.13 3.02
CA GLU A 13 16.11 21.26 2.65
C GLU A 13 15.52 19.91 2.26
N ALA A 14 16.25 19.09 1.50
CA ALA A 14 15.83 17.72 1.19
C ALA A 14 15.68 16.84 2.44
N ALA A 15 16.57 17.02 3.43
CA ALA A 15 16.47 16.33 4.71
C ALA A 15 15.27 16.81 5.53
N ASN A 16 14.99 18.12 5.55
CA ASN A 16 13.87 18.68 6.28
C ASN A 16 12.51 18.27 5.66
N ASP A 17 12.42 18.26 4.34
CA ASP A 17 11.26 17.73 3.60
C ASP A 17 11.10 16.22 3.83
N ALA A 18 12.19 15.46 3.89
CA ALA A 18 12.13 14.04 4.22
C ALA A 18 11.67 13.80 5.66
N ILE A 19 12.13 14.59 6.64
CA ILE A 19 11.72 14.51 8.04
C ILE A 19 10.23 14.90 8.18
N HIS A 20 9.77 15.93 7.47
CA HIS A 20 8.35 16.29 7.45
C HIS A 20 7.49 15.24 6.74
N ALA A 21 7.95 14.68 5.62
CA ALA A 21 7.27 13.60 4.92
C ALA A 21 7.15 12.33 5.79
N LEU A 22 8.18 11.99 6.56
CA LEU A 22 8.16 10.89 7.52
C LEU A 22 7.14 11.17 8.65
N SER A 23 7.16 12.38 9.22
CA SER A 23 6.21 12.79 10.27
C SER A 23 4.74 12.75 9.83
N TRP A 24 4.45 13.21 8.60
CA TRP A 24 3.10 13.14 8.02
C TRP A 24 2.67 11.70 7.73
N THR A 25 3.63 10.85 7.37
CA THR A 25 3.38 9.42 7.11
C THR A 25 3.00 8.69 8.39
N ASP A 26 3.69 8.98 9.50
CA ASP A 26 3.41 8.37 10.80
C ASP A 26 2.07 8.88 11.38
N ALA A 27 1.77 10.16 11.24
CA ALA A 27 0.45 10.70 11.61
C ALA A 27 -0.68 10.07 10.77
N ALA A 28 -0.47 9.90 9.47
CA ALA A 28 -1.46 9.28 8.59
C ALA A 28 -1.65 7.77 8.90
N LEU A 29 -0.57 7.07 9.26
CA LEU A 29 -0.61 5.69 9.78
C LEU A 29 -1.49 5.61 11.04
N GLU A 30 -1.24 6.51 11.99
CA GLU A 30 -1.95 6.57 13.27
C GLU A 30 -3.46 6.84 13.09
N THR A 31 -3.83 7.67 12.10
CA THR A 31 -5.25 7.95 11.80
C THR A 31 -5.99 6.72 11.26
N VAL A 32 -5.32 5.84 10.51
CA VAL A 32 -5.91 4.58 10.05
C VAL A 32 -6.01 3.60 11.21
N GLY A 33 -4.93 3.44 11.99
CA GLY A 33 -4.92 2.56 13.16
C GLY A 33 -5.98 2.95 14.19
N THR A 34 -6.18 4.25 14.43
CA THR A 34 -7.22 4.76 15.32
C THR A 34 -8.62 4.45 14.78
N ALA A 35 -8.87 4.69 13.48
CA ALA A 35 -10.16 4.38 12.86
C ALA A 35 -10.49 2.88 12.94
N VAL A 36 -9.50 2.02 12.75
CA VAL A 36 -9.64 0.56 12.90
C VAL A 36 -9.99 0.21 14.34
N ARG A 37 -9.28 0.75 15.34
CA ARG A 37 -9.57 0.52 16.77
C ARG A 37 -10.96 0.99 17.17
N MET A 38 -11.46 2.06 16.58
CA MET A 38 -12.82 2.56 16.78
C MET A 38 -13.89 1.80 15.98
N GLY A 39 -13.51 0.83 15.13
CA GLY A 39 -14.44 0.07 14.29
C GLY A 39 -14.96 0.82 13.06
N GLU A 40 -14.41 2.00 12.76
CA GLU A 40 -14.81 2.88 11.65
C GLU A 40 -14.19 2.45 10.31
N TYR A 41 -14.42 1.21 9.88
CA TYR A 41 -13.72 0.66 8.72
C TYR A 41 -14.03 1.39 7.40
N GLY A 42 -15.15 2.12 7.29
CA GLY A 42 -15.41 2.99 6.13
C GLY A 42 -14.38 4.12 6.03
N ALA A 43 -14.22 4.88 7.11
CA ALA A 43 -13.24 5.95 7.20
C ALA A 43 -11.79 5.41 7.12
N ALA A 44 -11.53 4.28 7.79
CA ALA A 44 -10.21 3.63 7.75
C ALA A 44 -9.79 3.29 6.32
N ARG A 45 -10.69 2.76 5.48
CA ARG A 45 -10.39 2.43 4.07
C ARG A 45 -10.12 3.69 3.24
N LEU A 46 -10.91 4.74 3.41
CA LEU A 46 -10.70 6.00 2.70
C LEU A 46 -9.35 6.63 3.05
N ARG A 47 -8.98 6.61 4.34
CA ARG A 47 -7.67 7.10 4.81
C ARG A 47 -6.54 6.20 4.30
N PHE A 48 -6.71 4.88 4.39
CA PHE A 48 -5.76 3.89 3.90
C PHE A 48 -5.45 4.06 2.40
N LEU A 49 -6.47 4.29 1.57
CA LEU A 49 -6.28 4.48 0.12
C LEU A 49 -5.54 5.78 -0.24
N LYS A 50 -5.51 6.77 0.65
CA LYS A 50 -4.72 8.00 0.48
C LYS A 50 -3.26 7.84 0.87
N LEU A 51 -2.91 6.76 1.57
CA LEU A 51 -1.54 6.48 1.97
C LEU A 51 -0.68 6.04 0.77
N ALA A 52 0.61 6.36 0.84
CA ALA A 52 1.62 5.74 0.00
C ALA A 52 1.64 4.22 0.22
N GLU A 53 2.02 3.46 -0.81
CA GLU A 53 1.96 1.99 -0.79
C GLU A 53 2.77 1.36 0.34
N GLN A 54 3.95 1.89 0.64
CA GLN A 54 4.78 1.40 1.75
C GLN A 54 4.07 1.59 3.10
N SER A 55 3.36 2.72 3.27
CA SER A 55 2.60 3.01 4.49
C SER A 55 1.36 2.13 4.59
N GLN A 56 0.70 1.82 3.47
CA GLN A 56 -0.39 0.83 3.42
C GLN A 56 0.09 -0.55 3.93
N ILE A 57 1.28 -0.97 3.51
CA ILE A 57 1.88 -2.23 3.97
C ILE A 57 2.17 -2.17 5.46
N ARG A 58 2.80 -1.09 5.94
CA ARG A 58 3.06 -0.90 7.37
C ARG A 58 1.79 -0.98 8.21
N VAL A 59 0.69 -0.33 7.80
CA VAL A 59 -0.60 -0.44 8.52
C VAL A 59 -1.03 -1.90 8.63
N LEU A 60 -0.99 -2.66 7.53
CA LEU A 60 -1.45 -4.05 7.53
C LEU A 60 -0.58 -4.98 8.38
N LEU A 61 0.69 -4.63 8.57
CA LEU A 61 1.62 -5.37 9.43
C LEU A 61 1.48 -5.00 10.91
N ASP A 62 1.06 -3.77 11.21
CA ASP A 62 0.97 -3.23 12.57
C ASP A 62 -0.35 -3.60 13.27
N ILE A 63 -1.45 -3.73 12.51
CA ILE A 63 -2.75 -4.11 13.07
C ILE A 63 -2.93 -5.63 13.18
N SER A 64 -3.91 -6.05 13.99
CA SER A 64 -4.24 -7.47 14.12
C SER A 64 -4.62 -8.09 12.76
N GLN A 65 -4.32 -9.37 12.54
CA GLN A 65 -4.70 -10.07 11.31
C GLN A 65 -6.22 -9.98 11.04
N LYS A 66 -7.05 -10.04 12.09
CA LYS A 66 -8.50 -9.91 11.99
C LYS A 66 -8.90 -8.53 11.44
N ASP A 67 -8.22 -7.48 11.90
CA ASP A 67 -8.48 -6.12 11.43
C ASP A 67 -7.94 -5.88 10.02
N ALA A 68 -6.77 -6.44 9.70
CA ALA A 68 -6.24 -6.43 8.34
C ALA A 68 -7.20 -7.08 7.35
N ILE A 69 -7.77 -8.24 7.71
CA ILE A 69 -8.83 -8.92 6.93
C ILE A 69 -10.05 -8.02 6.75
N ARG A 70 -10.57 -7.43 7.84
CA ARG A 70 -11.76 -6.56 7.79
C ARG A 70 -11.52 -5.29 6.97
N LEU A 71 -10.35 -4.68 7.11
CA LEU A 71 -9.93 -3.52 6.34
C LEU A 71 -9.88 -3.87 4.85
N ALA A 72 -9.13 -4.92 4.50
CA ALA A 72 -8.92 -5.38 3.12
C ALA A 72 -10.20 -5.87 2.42
N GLY A 73 -11.17 -6.40 3.19
CA GLY A 73 -12.46 -6.86 2.68
C GLY A 73 -13.21 -5.81 1.87
N GLY A 74 -13.07 -4.52 2.20
CA GLY A 74 -13.70 -3.41 1.48
C GLY A 74 -12.80 -2.67 0.49
N LEU A 75 -11.55 -3.09 0.30
CA LEU A 75 -10.64 -2.42 -0.66
C LEU A 75 -10.94 -2.82 -2.11
N PRO A 76 -10.58 -2.01 -3.12
CA PRO A 76 -10.67 -2.41 -4.51
C PRO A 76 -9.87 -3.69 -4.80
N THR A 77 -10.37 -4.54 -5.69
CA THR A 77 -9.74 -5.83 -6.07
C THR A 77 -8.29 -5.65 -6.53
N TYR A 78 -8.04 -4.61 -7.34
CA TYR A 78 -6.70 -4.26 -7.81
C TYR A 78 -5.76 -3.90 -6.65
N THR A 79 -6.23 -3.10 -5.69
CA THR A 79 -5.43 -2.72 -4.50
C THR A 79 -5.03 -3.96 -3.70
N VAL A 80 -5.95 -4.89 -3.48
CA VAL A 80 -5.64 -6.14 -2.78
C VAL A 80 -4.62 -6.98 -3.54
N ALA A 81 -4.76 -7.11 -4.86
CA ALA A 81 -3.80 -7.84 -5.68
C ALA A 81 -2.40 -7.23 -5.63
N ARG A 82 -2.29 -5.89 -5.72
CA ARG A 82 -1.01 -5.19 -5.60
C ARG A 82 -0.35 -5.42 -4.23
N LEU A 83 -1.12 -5.24 -3.15
CA LEU A 83 -0.60 -5.41 -1.78
C LEU A 83 -0.20 -6.86 -1.50
N PHE A 84 -0.94 -7.83 -2.04
CA PHE A 84 -0.63 -9.25 -1.89
C PHE A 84 0.79 -9.62 -2.34
N GLU A 85 1.33 -8.96 -3.37
CA GLU A 85 2.68 -9.23 -3.87
C GLU A 85 3.80 -8.74 -2.94
N GLN A 86 3.51 -7.75 -2.08
CA GLN A 86 4.49 -7.17 -1.16
C GLN A 86 4.30 -7.62 0.29
N LEU A 87 3.13 -8.16 0.64
CA LEU A 87 2.86 -8.65 1.99
C LEU A 87 3.54 -9.99 2.25
N PRO A 88 3.90 -10.27 3.52
CA PRO A 88 4.30 -11.61 3.94
C PRO A 88 3.24 -12.64 3.54
N ARG A 89 3.69 -13.78 3.00
CA ARG A 89 2.79 -14.82 2.47
C ARG A 89 1.67 -15.25 3.44
N PRO A 90 1.90 -15.42 4.76
CA PRO A 90 0.83 -15.80 5.68
C PRO A 90 -0.31 -14.77 5.72
N LEU A 91 0.03 -13.49 5.87
CA LEU A 91 -0.94 -12.40 5.96
C LEU A 91 -1.66 -12.17 4.62
N GLY A 92 -0.91 -12.14 3.52
CA GLY A 92 -1.49 -12.00 2.17
C GLY A 92 -2.48 -13.12 1.86
N ARG A 93 -2.15 -14.37 2.21
CA ARG A 93 -3.06 -15.52 2.05
C ARG A 93 -4.30 -15.40 2.92
N ALA A 94 -4.15 -15.04 4.19
CA ALA A 94 -5.28 -14.88 5.10
C ALA A 94 -6.27 -13.81 4.58
N ILE A 95 -5.76 -12.68 4.08
CA ILE A 95 -6.56 -11.64 3.45
C ILE A 95 -7.31 -12.20 2.23
N VAL A 96 -6.62 -12.80 1.26
CA VAL A 96 -7.24 -13.29 0.02
C VAL A 96 -8.25 -14.41 0.27
N GLN A 97 -7.97 -15.31 1.21
CA GLN A 97 -8.88 -16.40 1.57
C GLN A 97 -10.15 -15.88 2.25
N SER A 98 -10.08 -14.78 3.00
CA SER A 98 -11.23 -14.17 3.65
C SER A 98 -12.19 -13.42 2.71
N LEU A 99 -11.76 -13.14 1.47
CA LEU A 99 -12.58 -12.39 0.51
C LEU A 99 -13.76 -13.24 0.00
N PRO A 100 -14.89 -12.59 -0.38
CA PRO A 100 -15.93 -13.25 -1.16
C PRO A 100 -15.36 -13.86 -2.44
N GLU A 101 -15.92 -14.99 -2.86
CA GLU A 101 -15.41 -15.81 -3.98
C GLU A 101 -15.17 -14.99 -5.26
N VAL A 102 -16.16 -14.21 -5.68
CA VAL A 102 -16.08 -13.35 -6.88
C VAL A 102 -14.87 -12.41 -6.81
N LYS A 103 -14.65 -11.78 -5.65
CA LYS A 103 -13.53 -10.85 -5.45
C LYS A 103 -12.19 -11.59 -5.39
N ARG A 104 -12.15 -12.75 -4.74
CA ARG A 104 -10.97 -13.63 -4.70
C ARG A 104 -10.54 -14.03 -6.11
N GLN A 105 -11.50 -14.42 -6.96
CA GLN A 105 -11.24 -14.78 -8.34
C GLN A 105 -10.67 -13.61 -9.14
N GLY A 106 -11.22 -12.41 -8.95
CA GLY A 106 -10.68 -11.19 -9.55
C GLY A 106 -9.23 -10.91 -9.14
N VAL A 107 -8.88 -11.09 -7.86
CA VAL A 107 -7.48 -10.97 -7.40
C VAL A 107 -6.58 -11.99 -8.09
N VAL A 108 -6.99 -13.25 -8.17
CA VAL A 108 -6.20 -14.32 -8.82
C VAL A 108 -5.95 -14.02 -10.30
N VAL A 109 -6.97 -13.55 -11.03
CA VAL A 109 -6.81 -13.16 -12.44
C VAL A 109 -5.77 -12.05 -12.61
N ILE A 110 -5.81 -11.02 -11.77
CA ILE A 110 -4.83 -9.92 -11.81
C ILE A 110 -3.41 -10.42 -11.53
N LEU A 111 -3.25 -11.25 -10.49
CA LEU A 111 -1.95 -11.82 -10.13
C LEU A 111 -1.40 -12.73 -11.24
N ASN A 112 -2.25 -13.55 -11.86
CA ASN A 112 -1.85 -14.40 -12.97
C ASN A 112 -1.44 -13.56 -14.18
N HIS A 113 -2.22 -12.53 -14.54
CA HIS A 113 -1.86 -11.62 -15.63
C HIS A 113 -0.50 -10.96 -15.41
N ARG A 114 -0.20 -10.54 -14.17
CA ARG A 114 1.10 -9.97 -13.81
C ARG A 114 2.24 -10.98 -13.96
N ARG A 115 2.08 -12.20 -13.44
CA ARG A 115 3.07 -13.28 -13.59
C ARG A 115 3.32 -13.65 -15.04
N SER A 116 2.27 -13.66 -15.87
CA SER A 116 2.38 -13.96 -17.31
C SER A 116 3.06 -12.84 -18.11
N ARG A 117 3.08 -11.60 -17.61
CA ARG A 117 3.94 -10.53 -18.17
C ARG A 117 5.40 -10.61 -17.72
N SER A 118 5.71 -11.43 -16.71
CA SER A 118 7.06 -11.58 -16.15
C SER A 118 8.00 -12.62 -16.80
N PRO A 119 7.76 -13.24 -17.98
CA PRO A 119 8.80 -13.98 -18.68
C PRO A 119 9.14 -13.39 -20.09
N ARG A 120 10.43 -13.06 -20.31
CA ARG A 120 11.12 -12.70 -21.58
C ARG A 120 11.16 -11.23 -22.05
N GLN A 121 11.74 -10.33 -21.27
CA GLN A 121 12.38 -9.12 -21.83
C GLN A 121 13.90 -9.02 -21.56
N GLN A 122 14.56 -10.11 -21.13
CA GLN A 122 16.02 -10.11 -20.88
C GLN A 122 16.77 -11.33 -21.45
N ALA A 123 16.15 -12.11 -22.33
CA ALA A 123 16.86 -13.13 -23.10
C ALA A 123 16.45 -12.95 -24.56
N MET A 124 17.11 -11.99 -25.23
CA MET A 124 17.22 -11.71 -26.67
C MET A 124 17.38 -10.18 -26.85
N GLY A 125 18.62 -9.74 -26.71
CA GLY A 125 19.10 -8.38 -26.97
C GLY A 125 20.62 -8.42 -27.01
#